data_AF-A0A7W0G4K2-F1
#
_entry.id   AF-A0A7W0G4K2-F1
#
_cell.length_a   1.000
_cell.length_b   1.000
_cell.length_c   1.000
_cell.angle_alpha   90.00
_cell.angle_beta   90.00
_cell.angle_gamma   90.00
#
_symmetry.space_group_name_H-M   'P 1'
#
loop_
_entity.id
_entity.type
_entity.pdbx_description
1 polymer ?
#
loop_
_entity_poly.entity_id
_entity_poly.type
_entity_poly.pdbx_seq_one_letter_code
_entity_poly.pdbx_strand_id
1 'polypeptide(L)'
;MKRKRILIILCVIALPIIPFAIGESFPIKRAQVLNHNSHGTAQAGTTVPDHVIYGFLFERVVSVKIKIREYQSQGRISKKPTYALQKEAKLTEGQASMLEAIALACQQEVARQDERARAIVFAYRAQFPNGRIPDGVTPPPPPPELKVMWEERNAMILRARDRLQAAFGKEVFHQFDQHVKFPHGADDVNIRKRMENMNPVTLNP
;
A
#
# COMPACT_ATOMS: atom_id res chain seq x y z
N MET A 1 39.49 49.48 30.25
CA MET A 1 38.51 48.58 29.60
C MET A 1 39.12 47.20 29.43
N LYS A 2 38.71 46.21 30.23
CA LYS A 2 39.32 44.87 30.29
C LYS A 2 38.67 43.94 29.26
N ARG A 3 39.46 43.45 28.29
CA ARG A 3 39.02 42.47 27.27
C ARG A 3 39.08 41.06 27.86
N LYS A 4 37.92 40.41 27.99
CA LYS A 4 37.80 39.00 28.40
C LYS A 4 38.03 38.10 27.18
N ARG A 5 39.04 37.23 27.26
CA ARG A 5 39.28 36.16 26.28
C ARG A 5 38.37 34.97 26.62
N ILE A 6 37.53 34.56 25.68
CA ILE A 6 36.65 33.40 25.80
C ILE A 6 37.43 32.17 25.34
N LEU A 7 37.63 31.22 26.26
CA LEU A 7 38.27 29.94 26.03
C LEU A 7 37.19 28.95 25.58
N ILE A 8 37.24 28.49 24.34
CA ILE A 8 36.32 27.46 23.81
C ILE A 8 36.90 26.09 24.17
N ILE A 9 36.24 25.40 25.09
CA ILE A 9 36.55 24.02 25.48
C ILE A 9 35.87 23.08 24.48
N LEU A 10 36.70 22.38 23.70
CA LEU A 10 36.31 21.31 22.78
C LEU A 10 36.04 20.03 23.58
N CYS A 11 34.76 19.73 23.86
CA CYS A 11 34.35 18.42 24.38
C CYS A 11 34.31 17.41 23.23
N VAL A 12 35.33 16.55 23.17
CA VAL A 12 35.35 15.33 22.37
C VAL A 12 34.41 14.32 23.02
N ILE A 13 33.22 14.14 22.45
CA ILE A 13 32.28 13.08 22.85
C ILE A 13 32.62 11.83 22.04
N ALA A 14 33.27 10.86 22.69
CA ALA A 14 33.45 9.52 22.16
C ALA A 14 32.10 8.76 22.25
N LEU A 15 31.47 8.52 21.11
CA LEU A 15 30.28 7.66 20.98
C LEU A 15 30.72 6.21 20.72
N PRO A 16 30.25 5.22 21.52
CA PRO A 16 30.52 3.81 21.24
C PRO A 16 29.68 3.33 20.06
N ILE A 17 30.35 2.71 19.09
CA ILE A 17 29.74 2.01 17.94
C ILE A 17 29.20 0.68 18.47
N ILE A 18 27.87 0.54 18.54
CA ILE A 18 27.22 -0.74 18.82
C ILE A 18 27.02 -1.46 17.46
N PRO A 19 27.55 -2.68 17.27
CA PRO A 19 27.25 -3.47 16.08
C PRO A 19 25.80 -3.99 16.17
N PHE A 20 24.96 -3.49 15.27
CA PHE A 20 23.64 -4.07 14.99
C PHE A 20 23.83 -5.45 14.34
N ALA A 21 23.52 -6.52 15.08
CA ALA A 21 23.42 -7.87 14.55
C ALA A 21 22.20 -7.97 13.61
N ILE A 22 22.46 -8.44 12.40
CA ILE A 22 21.51 -8.59 11.29
C ILE A 22 20.79 -9.94 11.44
N GLY A 23 19.47 -9.86 11.62
CA GLY A 23 18.45 -10.68 10.95
C GLY A 23 18.55 -12.21 10.98
N GLU A 24 17.87 -12.83 11.95
CA GLU A 24 17.29 -14.16 11.72
C GLU A 24 15.98 -14.02 10.92
N SER A 25 15.94 -14.71 9.80
CA SER A 25 14.80 -14.75 8.88
C SER A 25 13.78 -15.76 9.41
N PHE A 26 12.71 -15.28 10.05
CA PHE A 26 11.59 -16.14 10.42
C PHE A 26 10.79 -16.58 9.19
N PRO A 27 10.56 -17.88 8.97
CA PRO A 27 9.70 -18.35 7.89
C PRO A 27 8.24 -18.05 8.23
N ILE A 28 7.66 -17.04 7.56
CA ILE A 28 6.22 -16.77 7.61
C ILE A 28 5.50 -17.86 6.81
N LYS A 29 4.98 -18.88 7.50
CA LYS A 29 3.95 -19.76 6.94
C LYS A 29 2.69 -18.91 6.75
N ARG A 30 2.33 -18.64 5.49
CA ARG A 30 1.05 -18.04 5.11
C ARG A 30 -0.09 -18.92 5.65
N ALA A 31 -0.73 -18.47 6.72
CA ALA A 31 -2.03 -19.00 7.12
C ALA A 31 -3.04 -18.63 6.03
N GLN A 32 -3.70 -19.64 5.47
CA GLN A 32 -4.84 -19.47 4.59
C GLN A 32 -5.94 -18.75 5.37
N VAL A 33 -6.26 -17.53 4.95
CA VAL A 33 -7.41 -16.77 5.46
C VAL A 33 -8.66 -17.48 4.98
N LEU A 34 -9.35 -18.14 5.91
CA LEU A 34 -10.69 -18.67 5.70
C LEU A 34 -11.65 -17.50 5.46
N ASN A 35 -12.12 -17.43 4.22
CA ASN A 35 -13.06 -16.46 3.71
C ASN A 35 -14.48 -16.90 4.13
N HIS A 36 -15.18 -16.12 4.96
CA HIS A 36 -16.55 -16.41 5.36
C HIS A 36 -17.51 -15.30 4.92
N ASN A 37 -18.19 -15.59 3.82
CA ASN A 37 -19.57 -15.26 3.44
C ASN A 37 -20.21 -13.97 4.01
N SER A 38 -20.44 -13.03 3.11
CA SER A 38 -21.55 -12.07 3.19
C SER A 38 -22.49 -12.35 2.02
N HIS A 39 -23.75 -12.69 2.34
CA HIS A 39 -24.81 -12.98 1.38
C HIS A 39 -25.26 -11.72 0.63
N GLY A 40 -25.38 -11.84 -0.70
CA GLY A 40 -25.96 -10.84 -1.60
C GLY A 40 -25.89 -11.33 -3.05
N THR A 41 -26.96 -12.02 -3.46
CA THR A 41 -27.39 -12.45 -4.82
C THR A 41 -26.49 -12.23 -6.05
N ALA A 42 -26.39 -13.33 -6.82
CA ALA A 42 -26.06 -13.48 -8.25
C ALA A 42 -24.57 -13.60 -8.64
N GLN A 43 -24.29 -14.69 -9.35
CA GLN A 43 -23.00 -15.11 -9.91
C GLN A 43 -22.27 -13.97 -10.65
N ALA A 44 -21.06 -13.64 -10.19
CA ALA A 44 -20.06 -12.88 -10.94
C ALA A 44 -18.67 -13.33 -10.45
N GLY A 45 -17.71 -13.52 -11.36
CA GLY A 45 -16.35 -13.94 -11.02
C GLY A 45 -15.74 -13.05 -9.91
N THR A 46 -14.91 -13.64 -9.07
CA THR A 46 -14.31 -12.97 -7.90
C THR A 46 -13.39 -11.82 -8.31
N THR A 47 -13.97 -10.66 -8.60
CA THR A 47 -13.23 -9.43 -8.88
C THR A 47 -12.64 -8.89 -7.58
N VAL A 48 -11.35 -8.54 -7.61
CA VAL A 48 -10.66 -7.96 -6.45
C VAL A 48 -11.33 -6.64 -6.06
N PRO A 49 -11.64 -6.39 -4.78
CA PRO A 49 -12.28 -5.14 -4.36
C PRO A 49 -11.41 -3.90 -4.62
N ASP A 50 -12.03 -2.80 -5.04
CA ASP A 50 -11.33 -1.54 -5.37
C ASP A 50 -10.43 -1.01 -4.25
N HIS A 51 -10.85 -1.11 -2.99
CA HIS A 51 -10.04 -0.65 -1.86
C HIS A 51 -8.71 -1.42 -1.73
N VAL A 52 -8.66 -2.68 -2.18
CA VAL A 52 -7.43 -3.47 -2.19
C VAL A 52 -6.49 -2.96 -3.29
N ILE A 53 -7.02 -2.79 -4.50
CA ILE A 53 -6.26 -2.33 -5.68
C ILE A 53 -5.69 -0.92 -5.44
N TYR A 54 -6.55 0.02 -5.04
CA TYR A 54 -6.13 1.39 -4.77
C TYR A 54 -5.28 1.52 -3.50
N GLY A 55 -5.49 0.67 -2.50
CA GLY A 55 -4.63 0.60 -1.32
C GLY A 55 -3.18 0.29 -1.71
N PHE A 56 -2.99 -0.75 -2.52
CA PHE A 56 -1.68 -1.14 -3.04
C PHE A 56 -1.06 -0.06 -3.94
N LEU A 57 -1.87 0.54 -4.84
CA LEU A 57 -1.42 1.64 -5.69
C LEU A 57 -0.86 2.80 -4.87
N PHE A 58 -1.62 3.30 -3.88
CA PHE A 58 -1.21 4.45 -3.08
C PHE A 58 0.05 4.15 -2.25
N GLU A 59 0.15 2.95 -1.69
CA GLU A 59 1.36 2.50 -0.99
C GLU A 59 2.57 2.48 -1.93
N ARG A 60 2.42 1.93 -3.14
CA ARG A 60 3.49 1.89 -4.16
C ARG A 60 3.95 3.29 -4.54
N VAL A 61 3.01 4.21 -4.81
CA VAL A 61 3.31 5.61 -5.17
C VAL A 61 4.14 6.29 -4.07
N VAL A 62 3.71 6.17 -2.82
CA VAL A 62 4.42 6.79 -1.68
C VAL A 62 5.79 6.15 -1.46
N SER A 63 5.89 4.82 -1.52
CA SER A 63 7.13 4.09 -1.33
C SER A 63 8.19 4.44 -2.39
N VAL A 64 7.79 4.50 -3.65
CA VAL A 64 8.68 4.91 -4.76
C VAL A 64 9.16 6.35 -4.56
N LYS A 65 8.27 7.26 -4.17
CA LYS A 65 8.62 8.67 -3.90
C LYS A 65 9.64 8.81 -2.78
N ILE A 66 9.48 8.05 -1.68
CA ILE A 66 10.44 8.04 -0.56
C ILE A 66 11.82 7.56 -1.05
N LYS A 67 11.87 6.46 -1.80
CA LYS A 67 13.13 5.91 -2.32
C LYS A 67 13.82 6.82 -3.33
N ILE A 68 13.06 7.49 -4.17
CA ILE A 68 13.58 8.52 -5.07
C ILE A 68 14.26 9.64 -4.28
N ARG A 69 13.61 10.19 -3.26
CA ARG A 69 14.19 11.26 -2.43
C ARG A 69 15.46 10.81 -1.73
N GLU A 70 15.46 9.58 -1.21
CA GLU A 70 16.64 8.95 -0.63
C GLU A 70 17.80 8.92 -1.65
N TYR A 71 17.59 8.39 -2.86
CA TYR A 71 18.64 8.32 -3.89
C TYR A 71 19.06 9.69 -4.43
N GLN A 72 18.17 10.67 -4.47
CA GLN A 72 18.50 12.05 -4.83
C GLN A 72 19.42 12.70 -3.79
N SER A 73 19.13 12.51 -2.50
CA SER A 73 19.98 13.02 -1.41
C SER A 73 21.39 12.39 -1.43
N GLN A 74 21.51 11.17 -1.96
CA GLN A 74 22.77 10.46 -2.15
C GLN A 74 23.47 10.80 -3.48
N GLY A 75 22.88 11.64 -4.33
CA GLY A 75 23.44 11.98 -5.67
C GLY A 75 23.43 10.82 -6.68
N ARG A 76 22.69 9.74 -6.41
CA ARG A 76 22.67 8.53 -7.24
C ARG A 76 21.77 8.62 -8.46
N ILE A 77 20.78 9.51 -8.43
CA ILE A 77 19.84 9.74 -9.53
C ILE A 77 19.65 11.24 -9.77
N SER A 78 19.08 11.57 -10.93
CA SER A 78 18.81 12.97 -11.30
C SER A 78 17.78 13.63 -10.37
N LYS A 79 17.80 14.97 -10.32
CA LYS A 79 16.82 15.77 -9.56
C LYS A 79 15.38 15.69 -10.12
N LYS A 80 15.20 15.15 -11.33
CA LYS A 80 13.90 15.04 -12.02
C LYS A 80 13.68 13.62 -12.57
N PRO A 81 13.43 12.62 -11.71
CA PRO A 81 13.17 11.26 -12.14
C PRO A 81 11.79 11.19 -12.79
N THR A 82 11.70 10.49 -13.93
CA THR A 82 10.42 10.15 -14.54
C THR A 82 9.87 8.90 -13.87
N TYR A 83 8.62 8.95 -13.41
CA TYR A 83 7.99 7.79 -12.80
C TYR A 83 7.53 6.79 -13.84
N ALA A 84 7.86 5.50 -13.65
CA ALA A 84 7.38 4.42 -14.51
C ALA A 84 5.84 4.46 -14.65
N LEU A 85 5.14 4.60 -13.52
CA LEU A 85 3.68 4.71 -13.49
C LEU A 85 3.15 5.92 -14.27
N GLN A 86 3.83 7.07 -14.19
CA GLN A 86 3.42 8.26 -14.95
C GLN A 86 3.50 7.98 -16.47
N LYS A 87 4.58 7.34 -16.91
CA LYS A 87 4.77 7.00 -18.33
C LYS A 87 3.79 5.93 -18.79
N GLU A 88 3.63 4.86 -18.01
CA GLU A 88 2.76 3.72 -18.31
C GLU A 88 1.28 4.15 -18.37
N ALA A 89 0.84 4.97 -17.42
CA ALA A 89 -0.52 5.48 -17.34
C ALA A 89 -0.74 6.78 -18.13
N LYS A 90 0.25 7.23 -18.91
CA LYS A 90 0.20 8.46 -19.73
C LYS A 90 -0.25 9.71 -18.96
N LEU A 91 0.15 9.83 -17.70
CA LEU A 91 -0.23 10.95 -16.85
C LEU A 91 0.58 12.20 -17.20
N THR A 92 -0.11 13.34 -17.25
CA THR A 92 0.56 14.65 -17.27
C THR A 92 1.31 14.87 -15.95
N GLU A 93 2.25 15.81 -15.92
CA GLU A 93 2.96 16.17 -14.69
C GLU A 93 1.99 16.64 -13.59
N GLY A 94 0.97 17.42 -13.95
CA GLY A 94 -0.08 17.85 -13.03
C GLY A 94 -0.88 16.68 -12.45
N GLN A 95 -1.28 15.71 -13.29
CA GLN A 95 -1.99 14.50 -12.84
C GLN A 95 -1.13 13.61 -11.95
N ALA A 96 0.14 13.40 -12.31
CA ALA A 96 1.08 12.65 -11.47
C ALA A 96 1.26 13.31 -10.10
N SER A 97 1.42 14.64 -10.06
CA SER A 97 1.52 15.40 -8.81
C SER A 97 0.25 15.27 -7.94
N MET A 98 -0.94 15.33 -8.56
CA MET A 98 -2.21 15.12 -7.86
C MET A 98 -2.34 13.70 -7.29
N LEU A 99 -1.97 12.67 -8.07
CA LEU A 99 -1.93 11.28 -7.61
C LEU A 99 -1.02 11.13 -6.39
N GLU A 100 0.20 11.68 -6.45
CA GLU A 100 1.15 11.64 -5.34
C GLU A 100 0.60 12.32 -4.08
N ALA A 101 -0.01 13.50 -4.22
CA ALA A 101 -0.55 14.25 -3.10
C ALA A 101 -1.70 13.49 -2.42
N ILE A 102 -2.63 12.95 -3.21
CA ILE A 102 -3.77 12.16 -2.72
C ILE A 102 -3.30 10.85 -2.08
N ALA A 103 -2.36 10.14 -2.73
CA ALA A 103 -1.78 8.92 -2.19
C ALA A 103 -1.10 9.17 -0.84
N LEU A 104 -0.30 10.24 -0.73
CA LEU A 104 0.36 10.60 0.52
C LEU A 104 -0.64 10.91 1.64
N ALA A 105 -1.66 11.72 1.35
CA ALA A 105 -2.71 12.04 2.33
C ALA A 105 -3.46 10.78 2.80
N CYS A 106 -3.83 9.90 1.87
CA CYS A 106 -4.47 8.62 2.18
C CYS A 106 -3.59 7.75 3.08
N GLN A 107 -2.30 7.59 2.76
CA GLN A 107 -1.39 6.77 3.55
C GLN A 107 -1.16 7.34 4.95
N GLN A 108 -1.15 8.67 5.10
CA GLN A 108 -1.10 9.31 6.42
C GLN A 108 -2.38 9.06 7.24
N GLU A 109 -3.55 9.14 6.62
CA GLU A 109 -4.83 8.81 7.27
C GLU A 109 -4.88 7.35 7.71
N VAL A 110 -4.52 6.43 6.82
CA VAL A 110 -4.47 4.98 7.09
C VAL A 110 -3.46 4.65 8.18
N ALA A 111 -2.25 5.24 8.15
CA ALA A 111 -1.23 4.99 9.16
C ALA A 111 -1.68 5.40 10.57
N ARG A 112 -2.39 6.53 10.71
CA ARG A 112 -2.97 6.95 12.00
C ARG A 112 -4.03 5.97 12.50
N GLN A 113 -4.86 5.43 11.61
CA GLN A 113 -5.85 4.43 11.96
C GLN A 113 -5.19 3.11 12.38
N ASP A 114 -4.18 2.67 11.63
CA ASP A 114 -3.43 1.45 11.90
C ASP A 114 -2.68 1.53 13.23
N GLU A 115 -2.17 2.71 13.60
CA GLU A 115 -1.56 2.94 14.92
C GLU A 115 -2.56 2.77 16.07
N ARG A 116 -3.79 3.31 15.92
CA ARG A 116 -4.87 3.12 16.91
C ARG A 116 -5.28 1.65 17.01
N ALA A 117 -5.42 0.96 15.88
CA ALA A 117 -5.77 -0.45 15.85
C ALA A 117 -4.67 -1.30 16.52
N ARG A 118 -3.41 -0.95 16.27
CA ARG A 118 -2.25 -1.61 16.90
C ARG A 118 -2.27 -1.45 18.42
N ALA A 119 -2.65 -0.28 18.95
CA ALA A 119 -2.79 -0.08 20.39
C ALA A 119 -3.86 -1.01 21.01
N ILE A 120 -5.01 -1.17 20.36
CA ILE A 120 -6.07 -2.11 20.79
C ILE A 120 -5.56 -3.56 20.77
N VAL A 121 -4.88 -3.96 19.69
CA VAL A 121 -4.28 -5.30 19.58
C VAL A 121 -3.26 -5.55 20.69
N PHE A 122 -2.41 -4.57 21.00
CA PHE A 122 -1.44 -4.70 22.08
C PHE A 122 -2.11 -4.80 23.46
N ALA A 123 -3.10 -3.95 23.74
CA ALA A 123 -3.85 -4.01 24.99
C ALA A 123 -4.59 -5.35 25.17
N TYR A 124 -5.17 -5.88 24.08
CA TYR A 124 -5.81 -7.19 24.07
C TYR A 124 -4.79 -8.33 24.32
N ARG A 125 -3.65 -8.31 23.63
CA ARG A 125 -2.60 -9.33 23.81
C ARG A 125 -1.98 -9.30 25.20
N ALA A 126 -1.91 -8.14 25.85
CA ALA A 126 -1.40 -8.00 27.20
C ALA A 126 -2.22 -8.78 28.25
N GLN A 127 -3.47 -9.13 27.94
CA GLN A 127 -4.31 -9.99 28.79
C GLN A 127 -3.84 -11.45 28.82
N PHE A 128 -3.04 -11.87 27.82
CA PHE A 128 -2.52 -13.23 27.67
C PHE A 128 -0.99 -13.20 27.62
N PRO A 129 -0.31 -13.04 28.77
CA PRO A 129 1.15 -12.96 28.81
C PRO A 129 1.78 -14.23 28.22
N ASN A 130 2.91 -14.06 27.52
CA ASN A 130 3.60 -15.12 26.77
C ASN A 130 2.81 -15.70 25.58
N GLY A 131 1.70 -15.06 25.18
CA GLY A 131 0.87 -15.50 24.05
C GLY A 131 0.19 -16.85 24.28
N ARG A 132 0.05 -17.27 25.54
CA ARG A 132 -0.57 -18.54 25.92
C ARG A 132 -1.96 -18.29 26.48
N ILE A 133 -2.93 -18.96 25.88
CA ILE A 133 -4.28 -19.10 26.45
C ILE A 133 -4.22 -20.33 27.37
N PRO A 134 -4.75 -20.25 28.61
CA PRO A 134 -4.76 -21.41 29.51
C PRO A 134 -5.46 -22.63 28.87
N ASP A 135 -4.97 -23.82 29.20
CA ASP A 135 -5.55 -25.06 28.70
C ASP A 135 -7.04 -25.16 29.08
N GLY A 136 -7.86 -25.59 28.12
CA GLY A 136 -9.32 -25.69 28.30
C GLY A 136 -10.09 -24.38 28.10
N VAL A 137 -9.42 -23.25 27.85
CA VAL A 137 -10.07 -21.96 27.55
C VAL A 137 -10.16 -21.75 26.04
N THR A 138 -11.37 -21.50 25.53
CA THR A 138 -11.57 -21.10 24.13
C THR A 138 -10.96 -19.71 23.88
N PRO A 139 -10.19 -19.50 22.79
CA PRO A 139 -9.66 -18.19 22.46
C PRO A 139 -10.79 -17.15 22.41
N PRO A 140 -10.65 -16.00 23.10
CA PRO A 140 -11.68 -14.98 23.02
C PRO A 140 -11.74 -14.43 21.59
N PRO A 141 -12.93 -14.02 21.13
CA PRO A 141 -13.05 -13.40 19.82
C PRO A 141 -12.23 -12.11 19.76
N PRO A 142 -11.74 -11.71 18.57
CA PRO A 142 -11.05 -10.44 18.41
C PRO A 142 -11.97 -9.28 18.84
N PRO A 143 -11.41 -8.20 19.40
CA PRO A 143 -12.19 -7.02 19.77
C PRO A 143 -13.05 -6.52 18.59
N PRO A 144 -14.37 -6.36 18.75
CA PRO A 144 -15.28 -6.00 17.67
C PRO A 144 -14.93 -4.64 17.04
N GLU A 145 -14.30 -3.76 17.79
CA GLU A 145 -13.82 -2.45 17.33
C GLU A 145 -12.83 -2.59 16.17
N LEU A 146 -11.99 -3.63 16.16
CA LEU A 146 -11.02 -3.86 15.08
C LEU A 146 -11.70 -4.09 13.72
N LYS A 147 -12.89 -4.72 13.72
CA LYS A 147 -13.67 -4.90 12.49
C LYS A 147 -14.15 -3.56 11.96
N VAL A 148 -14.72 -2.71 12.82
CA VAL A 148 -15.17 -1.36 12.45
C VAL A 148 -13.99 -0.53 11.92
N MET A 149 -12.84 -0.58 12.59
CA MET A 149 -11.64 0.13 12.16
C MET A 149 -11.12 -0.34 10.80
N TRP A 150 -11.27 -1.63 10.48
CA TRP A 150 -10.93 -2.17 9.16
C TRP A 150 -11.86 -1.65 8.06
N GLU A 151 -13.16 -1.60 8.32
CA GLU A 151 -14.15 -1.03 7.40
C GLU A 151 -13.89 0.47 7.17
N GLU A 152 -13.57 1.22 8.23
CA GLU A 152 -13.19 2.63 8.14
C GLU A 152 -11.92 2.83 7.30
N ARG A 153 -10.90 1.98 7.48
CA ARG A 153 -9.67 1.99 6.68
C ARG A 153 -9.98 1.77 5.20
N ASN A 154 -10.84 0.81 4.87
CA ASN A 154 -11.26 0.56 3.48
C ASN A 154 -12.00 1.77 2.90
N ALA A 155 -12.86 2.41 3.70
CA ALA A 155 -13.56 3.62 3.30
C ALA A 155 -12.61 4.82 3.09
N MET A 156 -11.53 4.96 3.86
CA MET A 156 -10.50 5.99 3.63
C MET A 156 -9.87 5.86 2.24
N ILE A 157 -9.55 4.62 1.84
CA ILE A 157 -8.96 4.33 0.53
C ILE A 157 -9.95 4.64 -0.59
N LEU A 158 -11.22 4.23 -0.45
CA LEU A 158 -12.25 4.53 -1.45
C LEU A 158 -12.50 6.04 -1.59
N ARG A 159 -12.53 6.79 -0.48
CA ARG A 159 -12.61 8.26 -0.55
C ARG A 159 -11.41 8.88 -1.26
N ALA A 160 -10.21 8.33 -1.08
CA ALA A 160 -9.03 8.79 -1.81
C ALA A 160 -9.11 8.48 -3.31
N ARG A 161 -9.64 7.32 -3.71
CA ARG A 161 -9.99 7.02 -5.11
C ARG A 161 -10.97 8.05 -5.67
N ASP A 162 -12.02 8.37 -4.93
CA ASP A 162 -13.04 9.32 -5.39
C ASP A 162 -12.48 10.75 -5.53
N ARG A 163 -11.58 11.16 -4.61
CA ARG A 163 -10.80 12.41 -4.74
C ARG A 163 -9.96 12.40 -6.03
N LEU A 164 -9.37 11.27 -6.39
CA LEU A 164 -8.59 11.13 -7.62
C LEU A 164 -9.47 11.23 -8.85
N GLN A 165 -10.64 10.59 -8.84
CA GLN A 165 -11.63 10.69 -9.92
C GLN A 165 -12.08 12.13 -10.14
N ALA A 166 -12.37 12.86 -9.06
CA ALA A 166 -12.73 14.27 -9.14
C ALA A 166 -11.58 15.13 -9.70
N ALA A 167 -10.34 14.87 -9.28
CA ALA A 167 -9.17 15.62 -9.71
C ALA A 167 -8.78 15.37 -11.18
N PHE A 168 -8.96 14.14 -11.67
CA PHE A 168 -8.63 13.78 -13.05
C PHE A 168 -9.75 14.14 -14.04
N GLY A 169 -10.99 14.18 -13.56
CA GLY A 169 -12.17 14.17 -14.41
C GLY A 169 -12.50 12.75 -14.88
N LYS A 170 -13.78 12.54 -15.27
CA LYS A 170 -14.33 11.19 -15.52
C LYS A 170 -13.56 10.40 -16.58
N GLU A 171 -13.24 11.02 -17.71
CA GLU A 171 -12.61 10.35 -18.86
C GLU A 171 -11.17 9.92 -18.54
N VAL A 172 -10.35 10.86 -18.06
CA VAL A 172 -8.97 10.58 -17.66
C VAL A 172 -8.92 9.55 -16.55
N PHE A 173 -9.81 9.66 -15.56
CA PHE A 173 -9.88 8.69 -14.48
C PHE A 173 -10.27 7.30 -14.99
N HIS A 174 -11.19 7.19 -15.96
CA HIS A 174 -11.55 5.90 -16.54
C HIS A 174 -10.34 5.21 -17.18
N GLN A 175 -9.58 5.94 -18.00
CA GLN A 175 -8.36 5.41 -18.63
C GLN A 175 -7.32 4.98 -17.58
N PHE A 176 -7.16 5.79 -16.52
CA PHE A 176 -6.29 5.46 -15.41
C PHE A 176 -6.77 4.23 -14.61
N ASP A 177 -8.06 4.13 -14.30
CA ASP A 177 -8.68 3.00 -13.59
C ASP A 177 -8.50 1.70 -14.36
N GLN A 178 -8.69 1.72 -15.69
CA GLN A 178 -8.42 0.56 -16.55
C GLN A 178 -6.96 0.12 -16.46
N HIS A 179 -6.01 1.06 -16.52
CA HIS A 179 -4.59 0.74 -16.39
C HIS A 179 -4.25 0.13 -15.01
N VAL A 180 -4.82 0.67 -13.94
CA VAL A 180 -4.56 0.22 -12.56
C VAL A 180 -5.17 -1.16 -12.29
N LYS A 181 -6.39 -1.41 -12.77
CA LYS A 181 -7.10 -2.68 -12.54
C LYS A 181 -6.62 -3.80 -13.47
N PHE A 182 -6.12 -3.45 -14.65
CA PHE A 182 -5.71 -4.41 -15.68
C PHE A 182 -4.30 -4.09 -16.23
N PRO A 183 -3.25 -4.12 -15.40
CA PRO A 183 -1.90 -3.65 -15.76
C PRO A 183 -1.23 -4.43 -16.91
N HIS A 184 -1.71 -5.64 -17.22
CA HIS A 184 -1.21 -6.48 -18.33
C HIS A 184 -2.27 -6.75 -19.41
N GLY A 185 -3.31 -5.92 -19.46
CA GLY A 185 -4.34 -5.97 -20.50
C GLY A 185 -5.45 -6.96 -20.20
N ALA A 186 -6.68 -6.45 -20.26
CA ALA A 186 -7.83 -7.20 -20.74
C ALA A 186 -7.66 -7.67 -22.21
N ASP A 187 -6.51 -7.36 -22.83
CA ASP A 187 -6.07 -7.90 -24.11
C ASP A 187 -6.02 -9.43 -24.12
N ASP A 188 -5.87 -10.12 -22.98
CA ASP A 188 -5.98 -11.58 -22.97
C ASP A 188 -7.41 -12.05 -23.32
N VAL A 189 -8.45 -11.29 -22.93
CA VAL A 189 -9.83 -11.60 -23.29
C VAL A 189 -10.08 -11.31 -24.78
N ASN A 190 -9.54 -10.22 -25.32
CA ASN A 190 -9.67 -9.91 -26.75
C ASN A 190 -8.78 -10.78 -27.65
N ILE A 191 -7.60 -11.19 -27.19
CA ILE A 191 -6.73 -12.16 -27.86
C ILE A 191 -7.42 -13.53 -27.87
N ARG A 192 -8.00 -13.98 -26.74
CA ARG A 192 -8.76 -15.23 -26.68
C ARG A 192 -9.98 -15.23 -27.58
N LYS A 193 -10.77 -14.14 -27.60
CA LYS A 193 -11.91 -13.97 -28.52
C LYS A 193 -11.48 -13.90 -30.00
N ARG A 194 -10.33 -13.30 -30.27
CA ARG A 194 -9.72 -13.25 -31.62
C ARG A 194 -9.17 -14.60 -32.05
N MET A 195 -8.64 -15.40 -31.13
CA MET A 195 -8.19 -16.77 -31.38
C MET A 195 -9.36 -17.75 -31.54
N GLU A 196 -10.45 -17.59 -30.79
CA GLU A 196 -11.69 -18.36 -30.98
C GLU A 196 -12.36 -18.06 -32.33
N ASN A 197 -12.32 -16.81 -32.81
CA ASN A 197 -12.84 -16.44 -34.12
C ASN A 197 -11.89 -16.75 -35.30
N MET A 198 -10.67 -17.29 -35.05
CA MET A 198 -9.68 -17.63 -36.08
C MET A 198 -9.61 -19.14 -36.42
N ASN A 199 -10.56 -19.97 -35.98
CA ASN A 199 -10.70 -21.35 -36.50
C ASN A 199 -12.18 -21.74 -36.65
N PRO A 200 -12.58 -22.18 -37.86
CA PRO A 200 -12.37 -23.58 -38.21
C PRO A 200 -11.72 -23.74 -39.59
N VAL A 201 -10.43 -24.06 -39.64
CA VAL A 201 -9.91 -24.79 -40.79
C VAL A 201 -10.49 -26.21 -40.70
N THR A 202 -11.62 -26.39 -41.37
CA THR A 202 -12.18 -27.71 -41.67
C THR A 202 -11.16 -28.46 -42.52
N LEU A 203 -10.37 -29.31 -41.88
CA LEU A 203 -9.67 -30.39 -42.58
C LEU A 203 -10.75 -31.35 -43.09
N ASN A 204 -11.08 -31.22 -44.36
CA ASN A 204 -11.86 -32.22 -45.09
C ASN A 204 -11.05 -33.55 -45.17
N PRO A 205 -11.75 -34.70 -45.16
CA PRO A 205 -11.19 -36.01 -44.89
C PRO A 205 -10.19 -36.52 -45.92
#